data_AF-A0A565BWY6-F1
#
_entry.id   AF-A0A565BWY6-F1
#
_cell.length_a   1.000
_cell.length_b   1.000
_cell.length_c   1.000
_cell.angle_alpha   90.00
_cell.angle_beta   90.00
_cell.angle_gamma   90.00
#
_symmetry.space_group_name_H-M   'P 1'
#
loop_
_entity.id
_entity.type
_entity.pdbx_description
1 polymer ?
#
loop_
_entity_poly.entity_id
_entity_poly.type
_entity_poly.pdbx_seq_one_letter_code
_entity_poly.pdbx_strand_id
1 'polypeptide(L)'
;MDCSICTTMPSILRPPRNTICGSCYEGAKTTIALLKKLEGSKEDHGKSTDKSTVNNGFSLSSSPLFSCEPQPLEKVIKWMKTMKETEEEQKKRIAFLSSFVSGFKEQLHADILLKPGDNGPPISAHRALLASKSEIFKNILHSDECKTAPESAITLQELNSEELEALLEFLYTGTLALDKLEKHVYALFVAADKYMIHYLQEFCEQHMLSCLDISSVLDVLDVSDLGSCKKLKEAALGFVVRNIDEIVFSDKYEAFSQKNQHLCVQITRAFLMETRTKRCN
;
A
#
# COMPACT_ATOMS: atom_id res chain seq x y z
N MET A 1 31.60 13.80 -33.20
CA MET A 1 31.98 14.55 -31.98
C MET A 1 30.74 15.31 -31.61
N ASP A 2 29.92 14.66 -30.80
CA ASP A 2 28.52 15.00 -30.60
C ASP A 2 28.41 16.00 -29.44
N CYS A 3 27.32 16.78 -29.37
CA CYS A 3 27.02 17.46 -28.11
C CYS A 3 26.83 16.37 -27.06
N SER A 4 27.47 16.50 -25.90
CA SER A 4 27.45 15.49 -24.83
C SER A 4 26.03 15.18 -24.31
N ILE A 5 25.02 15.94 -24.74
CA ILE A 5 23.62 15.86 -24.30
C ILE A 5 22.65 15.56 -25.47
N CYS A 6 22.90 16.04 -26.70
CA CYS A 6 22.03 15.76 -27.85
C CYS A 6 22.83 15.28 -29.08
N THR A 7 22.57 14.05 -29.51
CA THR A 7 23.31 13.36 -30.60
C THR A 7 22.85 13.72 -32.03
N THR A 8 21.91 14.64 -32.21
CA THR A 8 21.19 14.84 -33.49
C THR A 8 21.58 16.07 -34.32
N MET A 9 22.68 16.77 -34.00
CA MET A 9 23.09 17.98 -34.74
C MET A 9 23.92 17.67 -36.02
N PRO A 10 23.56 18.26 -37.19
CA PRO A 10 24.32 18.15 -38.43
C PRO A 10 25.78 18.61 -38.26
N SER A 11 26.70 17.95 -38.97
CA SER A 11 28.16 18.09 -38.79
C SER A 11 28.75 19.49 -38.92
N ILE A 12 28.02 20.41 -39.58
CA ILE A 12 28.50 21.72 -40.01
C ILE A 12 28.23 22.82 -38.96
N LEU A 13 27.36 22.57 -37.97
CA LEU A 13 27.04 23.53 -36.89
C LEU A 13 27.60 23.07 -35.52
N ARG A 14 28.63 22.23 -35.53
CA ARG A 14 29.15 21.58 -34.31
C ARG A 14 30.04 22.52 -33.48
N PRO A 15 29.75 22.70 -32.17
CA PRO A 15 30.64 23.40 -31.26
C PRO A 15 31.97 22.65 -31.03
N PRO A 16 33.06 23.35 -30.63
CA PRO A 16 34.31 22.72 -30.24
C PRO A 16 34.14 21.80 -28.99
N ARG A 17 35.09 20.87 -28.78
CA ARG A 17 35.05 19.89 -27.66
C ARG A 17 34.76 20.60 -26.33
N ASN A 18 33.93 19.97 -25.49
CA ASN A 18 33.47 20.46 -24.17
C ASN A 18 32.52 21.67 -24.20
N THR A 19 31.87 21.94 -25.35
CA THR A 19 30.89 23.03 -25.46
C THR A 19 29.49 22.45 -25.71
N ILE A 20 28.52 22.81 -24.88
CA ILE A 20 27.10 22.46 -25.11
C ILE A 20 26.51 23.36 -26.20
N CYS A 21 25.57 22.84 -27.01
CA CYS A 21 24.90 23.66 -28.01
C CYS A 21 24.00 24.73 -27.33
N GLY A 22 23.69 25.82 -28.04
CA GLY A 22 22.87 26.91 -27.48
C GLY A 22 21.51 26.42 -26.95
N SER A 23 20.89 25.46 -27.61
CA SER A 23 19.63 24.85 -27.14
C SER A 23 19.80 24.07 -25.83
N CYS A 24 20.87 23.30 -25.67
CA CYS A 24 21.18 22.62 -24.42
C CYS A 24 21.58 23.61 -23.31
N TYR A 25 22.27 24.70 -23.65
CA TYR A 25 22.59 25.77 -22.70
C TYR A 25 21.34 26.47 -22.18
N GLU A 26 20.43 26.87 -23.07
CA GLU A 26 19.16 27.49 -22.67
C GLU A 26 18.25 26.51 -21.92
N GLY A 27 18.24 25.22 -22.33
CA GLY A 27 17.58 24.16 -21.58
C GLY A 27 18.12 24.02 -20.16
N ALA A 28 19.44 23.92 -19.99
CA ALA A 28 20.09 23.83 -18.69
C ALA A 28 19.85 25.08 -17.82
N LYS A 29 19.95 26.28 -18.40
CA LYS A 29 19.68 27.56 -17.72
C LYS A 29 18.25 27.66 -17.23
N THR A 30 17.28 27.20 -18.04
CA THR A 30 15.86 27.15 -17.67
C THR A 30 15.63 26.18 -16.51
N THR A 31 16.23 24.99 -16.56
CA THR A 31 16.15 24.00 -15.47
C THR A 31 16.81 24.50 -14.18
N ILE A 32 17.96 25.17 -14.26
CA ILE A 32 18.64 25.75 -13.10
C ILE A 32 17.81 26.90 -12.49
N ALA A 33 17.20 27.75 -13.32
CA ALA A 33 16.30 28.79 -12.84
C ALA A 33 15.04 28.22 -12.15
N LEU A 34 14.51 27.09 -12.66
CA LEU A 34 13.43 26.35 -12.03
C LEU A 34 13.84 25.85 -10.63
N LEU A 35 15.00 25.19 -10.51
CA LEU A 35 15.50 24.67 -9.24
C LEU A 35 15.69 25.79 -8.20
N LYS A 36 16.28 26.92 -8.61
CA LYS A 36 16.43 28.10 -7.73
C LYS A 36 15.09 28.69 -7.28
N LYS A 37 14.07 28.70 -8.15
CA LYS A 37 12.72 29.18 -7.82
C LYS A 37 11.99 28.24 -6.84
N LEU A 38 12.28 26.94 -6.89
CA LEU A 38 11.80 25.95 -5.92
C LEU A 38 12.50 26.11 -4.56
N GLU A 39 13.79 26.45 -4.54
CA GLU A 39 14.58 26.65 -3.31
C GLU A 39 14.26 27.98 -2.60
N GLY A 40 14.11 29.08 -3.35
CA GLY A 40 13.95 30.44 -2.81
C GLY A 40 12.58 30.80 -2.23
N SER A 41 11.63 29.87 -2.14
CA SER A 41 10.30 30.10 -1.53
C SER A 41 10.17 29.52 -0.11
N LYS A 42 11.29 29.20 0.55
CA LYS A 42 11.35 28.70 1.93
C LYS A 42 11.36 29.79 3.01
N GLU A 43 11.45 31.06 2.65
CA GLU A 43 11.56 32.17 3.61
C GLU A 43 10.59 33.29 3.22
N ASP A 44 9.35 33.25 3.72
CA ASP A 44 8.68 34.46 4.21
C ASP A 44 7.39 34.18 5.00
N HIS A 45 7.16 35.09 5.96
CA HIS A 45 6.37 34.98 7.19
C HIS A 45 4.83 34.82 7.10
N GLY A 46 4.27 34.35 8.22
CA GLY A 46 2.83 34.27 8.47
C GLY A 46 2.13 35.58 8.87
N LYS A 47 0.79 35.57 8.76
CA LYS A 47 -0.18 36.20 9.68
C LYS A 47 -1.61 35.78 9.32
N SER A 48 -2.36 35.47 10.39
CA SER A 48 -3.80 35.17 10.57
C SER A 48 -4.81 35.90 9.67
N THR A 49 -5.89 35.23 9.22
CA THR A 49 -7.26 35.29 9.81
C THR A 49 -8.30 34.41 9.09
N ASP A 50 -9.31 33.99 9.86
CA ASP A 50 -10.43 33.07 9.59
C ASP A 50 -11.32 33.36 8.37
N LYS A 51 -11.82 32.27 7.75
CA LYS A 51 -13.27 31.93 7.78
C LYS A 51 -13.53 30.51 7.27
N SER A 52 -14.24 29.77 8.10
CA SER A 52 -14.86 28.48 7.83
C SER A 52 -15.89 28.57 6.70
N THR A 53 -15.88 27.60 5.78
CA THR A 53 -17.09 26.91 5.33
C THR A 53 -16.69 25.53 4.82
N VAL A 54 -17.13 24.50 5.54
CA VAL A 54 -17.03 23.10 5.15
C VAL A 54 -17.96 22.88 3.95
N ASN A 55 -17.46 22.26 2.89
CA ASN A 55 -18.29 21.40 2.07
C ASN A 55 -17.45 20.21 1.59
N ASN A 56 -17.77 19.06 2.19
CA ASN A 56 -17.27 17.74 1.82
C ASN A 56 -17.85 17.32 0.48
N GLY A 57 -16.98 16.86 -0.41
CA GLY A 57 -17.37 16.17 -1.63
C GLY A 57 -16.35 16.37 -2.73
N PHE A 58 -15.26 15.61 -2.72
CA PHE A 58 -14.44 15.45 -3.93
C PHE A 58 -14.22 13.98 -4.22
N SER A 59 -14.99 13.51 -5.21
CA SER A 59 -14.78 12.30 -5.97
C SER A 59 -13.37 12.30 -6.59
N LEU A 60 -12.61 11.23 -6.33
CA LEU A 60 -11.37 10.89 -7.00
C LEU A 60 -11.66 10.51 -8.46
N SER A 61 -11.85 11.50 -9.33
CA SER A 61 -11.92 11.25 -10.77
C SER A 61 -11.55 12.48 -11.58
N SER A 62 -10.28 12.91 -11.52
CA SER A 62 -9.60 13.58 -12.64
C SER A 62 -8.21 14.06 -12.20
N SER A 63 -7.20 13.19 -12.24
CA SER A 63 -5.81 13.63 -12.26
C SER A 63 -5.54 14.32 -13.61
N PRO A 64 -5.08 15.58 -13.67
CA PRO A 64 -4.91 16.34 -14.93
C PRO A 64 -3.68 15.90 -15.76
N LEU A 65 -3.04 14.78 -15.40
CA LEU A 65 -1.79 14.31 -16.01
C LEU A 65 -1.99 13.41 -17.23
N PHE A 66 -3.23 13.04 -17.60
CA PHE A 66 -3.51 12.17 -18.75
C PHE A 66 -4.01 12.90 -20.01
N SER A 67 -3.92 14.23 -20.05
CA SER A 67 -4.15 15.01 -21.28
C SER A 67 -2.83 15.31 -21.97
N CYS A 68 -2.71 14.88 -23.23
CA CYS A 68 -1.50 14.95 -24.08
C CYS A 68 -1.15 16.38 -24.56
N GLU A 69 -1.62 17.42 -23.88
CA GLU A 69 -1.31 18.83 -24.19
C GLU A 69 -0.26 19.37 -23.21
N PRO A 70 0.81 20.03 -23.69
CA PRO A 70 1.80 20.63 -22.82
C PRO A 70 1.17 21.72 -21.95
N GLN A 71 1.02 21.46 -20.65
CA GLN A 71 0.53 22.45 -19.70
C GLN A 71 1.59 23.54 -19.47
N PRO A 72 1.18 24.81 -19.30
CA PRO A 72 2.11 25.88 -18.92
C PRO A 72 2.88 25.53 -17.64
N LEU A 73 4.20 25.73 -17.65
CA LEU A 73 5.12 25.42 -16.55
C LEU A 73 4.66 26.03 -15.19
N GLU A 74 4.00 27.17 -15.23
CA GLU A 74 3.40 27.84 -14.07
C GLU A 74 2.33 27.00 -13.37
N LYS A 75 1.52 26.25 -14.14
CA LYS A 75 0.51 25.34 -13.58
C LYS A 75 1.16 24.18 -12.82
N VAL A 76 2.25 23.63 -13.37
CA VAL A 76 3.02 22.55 -12.72
C VAL A 76 3.66 23.05 -11.42
N ILE A 77 4.30 24.22 -11.43
CA ILE A 77 4.89 24.82 -10.21
C ILE A 77 3.83 25.07 -9.14
N LYS A 78 2.66 25.61 -9.52
CA LYS A 78 1.55 25.83 -8.59
C LYS A 78 1.08 24.51 -7.98
N TRP A 79 0.89 23.47 -8.81
CA TRP A 79 0.51 22.14 -8.35
C TRP A 79 1.53 21.54 -7.38
N MET A 80 2.82 21.62 -7.67
CA MET A 80 3.88 21.11 -6.77
C MET A 80 3.86 21.82 -5.40
N LYS A 81 3.63 23.13 -5.38
CA LYS A 81 3.48 23.89 -4.12
C LYS A 81 2.28 23.41 -3.34
N THR A 82 1.12 23.28 -4.00
CA THR A 82 -0.10 22.76 -3.37
C THR A 82 0.11 21.34 -2.83
N MET A 83 0.76 20.44 -3.58
CA MET A 83 1.06 19.08 -3.12
C MET A 83 1.93 19.08 -1.87
N LYS A 84 2.97 19.92 -1.82
CA LYS A 84 3.82 20.07 -0.64
C LYS A 84 3.04 20.60 0.56
N GLU A 85 2.21 21.62 0.36
CA GLU A 85 1.35 22.16 1.43
C GLU A 85 0.38 21.09 1.97
N THR A 86 -0.22 20.29 1.08
CA THR A 86 -1.10 19.17 1.48
C THR A 86 -0.35 18.07 2.23
N GLU A 87 0.88 17.75 1.82
CA GLU A 87 1.72 16.75 2.49
C GLU A 87 2.07 17.20 3.91
N GLU A 88 2.46 18.46 4.09
CA GLU A 88 2.77 19.03 5.40
C GLU A 88 1.53 19.09 6.31
N GLU A 89 0.36 19.41 5.75
CA GLU A 89 -0.90 19.35 6.50
C GLU A 89 -1.26 17.92 6.90
N GLN A 90 -1.07 16.93 6.02
CA GLN A 90 -1.26 15.52 6.34
C GLN A 90 -0.30 15.07 7.46
N LYS A 91 0.98 15.45 7.39
CA LYS A 91 1.96 15.17 8.45
C LYS A 91 1.52 15.71 9.80
N LYS A 92 1.02 16.96 9.84
CA LYS A 92 0.50 17.56 11.09
C LYS A 92 -0.68 16.78 11.65
N ARG A 93 -1.62 16.35 10.81
CA ARG A 93 -2.77 15.54 11.23
C ARG A 93 -2.34 14.17 11.76
N ILE A 94 -1.41 13.50 11.07
CA ILE A 94 -0.85 12.23 11.51
C ILE A 94 -0.14 12.38 12.86
N ALA A 95 0.68 13.43 13.02
CA ALA A 95 1.36 13.72 14.29
C ALA A 95 0.36 13.97 15.43
N PHE A 96 -0.72 14.73 15.19
CA PHE A 96 -1.77 14.93 16.19
C PHE A 96 -2.43 13.61 16.62
N LEU A 97 -2.79 12.76 15.65
CA LEU A 97 -3.43 11.46 15.91
C LEU A 97 -2.49 10.40 16.50
N SER A 98 -1.16 10.58 16.37
CA SER A 98 -0.17 9.65 16.92
C SER A 98 -0.25 9.50 18.45
N SER A 99 -0.87 10.46 19.14
CA SER A 99 -1.15 10.38 20.58
C SER A 99 -1.97 9.14 20.98
N PHE A 100 -2.85 8.64 20.11
CA PHE A 100 -3.57 7.39 20.35
C PHE A 100 -2.65 6.16 20.39
N VAL A 101 -1.53 6.21 19.66
CA VAL A 101 -0.50 5.16 19.66
C VAL A 101 0.25 5.15 20.98
N SER A 102 0.53 6.32 21.57
CA SER A 102 1.10 6.39 22.92
C SER A 102 0.16 5.77 23.95
N GLY A 103 -1.15 6.07 23.85
CA GLY A 103 -2.17 5.44 24.71
C GLY A 103 -2.21 3.92 24.60
N PHE A 104 -1.99 3.36 23.41
CA PHE A 104 -1.81 1.92 23.22
C PHE A 104 -0.57 1.38 23.94
N LYS A 105 0.59 2.00 23.70
CA LYS A 105 1.88 1.57 24.30
C LYS A 105 1.88 1.65 25.83
N GLU A 106 1.23 2.67 26.37
CA GLU A 106 1.10 2.90 27.81
C GLU A 106 -0.09 2.17 28.44
N GLN A 107 -0.92 1.50 27.62
CA GLN A 107 -2.17 0.84 28.02
C GLN A 107 -3.14 1.74 28.80
N LEU A 108 -3.14 3.04 28.47
CA LEU A 108 -3.93 4.04 29.17
C LEU A 108 -5.43 3.87 28.90
N HIS A 109 -6.20 3.52 29.92
CA HIS A 109 -7.66 3.27 29.82
C HIS A 109 -8.05 2.10 28.91
N ALA A 110 -7.18 1.09 28.77
CA ALA A 110 -7.57 -0.16 28.11
C ALA A 110 -8.76 -0.81 28.84
N ASP A 111 -9.76 -1.22 28.08
CA ASP A 111 -11.07 -1.67 28.57
C ASP A 111 -11.49 -3.04 28.01
N ILE A 112 -10.56 -3.71 27.31
CA ILE A 112 -10.75 -5.06 26.78
C ILE A 112 -9.42 -5.80 26.61
N LEU A 113 -9.46 -7.12 26.72
CA LEU A 113 -8.32 -8.01 26.46
C LEU A 113 -8.51 -8.79 25.16
N LEU A 114 -7.47 -8.86 24.33
CA LEU A 114 -7.43 -9.71 23.14
C LEU A 114 -6.57 -10.93 23.42
N LYS A 115 -7.10 -12.13 23.17
CA LYS A 115 -6.40 -13.40 23.38
C LYS A 115 -5.99 -13.99 22.03
N PRO A 116 -4.71 -14.37 21.85
CA PRO A 116 -4.28 -15.07 20.65
C PRO A 116 -4.73 -16.54 20.68
N GLY A 117 -4.74 -17.19 19.51
CA GLY A 117 -5.13 -18.59 19.36
C GLY A 117 -4.12 -19.62 19.88
N ASP A 118 -2.87 -19.20 20.10
CA ASP A 118 -1.77 -20.03 20.59
C ASP A 118 -1.70 -20.12 22.12
N ASN A 119 -2.72 -19.62 22.83
CA ASN A 119 -2.74 -19.47 24.30
C ASN A 119 -1.61 -18.60 24.86
N GLY A 120 -1.04 -17.71 24.06
CA GLY A 120 -0.13 -16.68 24.53
C GLY A 120 -0.81 -15.65 25.44
N PRO A 121 0.00 -14.73 26.01
CA PRO A 121 -0.51 -13.73 26.94
C PRO A 121 -1.54 -12.80 26.25
N PRO A 122 -2.64 -12.44 26.94
CA PRO A 122 -3.60 -11.49 26.41
C PRO A 122 -2.99 -10.09 26.28
N ILE A 123 -3.43 -9.36 25.26
CA ILE A 123 -3.00 -7.98 24.97
C ILE A 123 -4.14 -7.01 25.29
N SER A 124 -3.85 -5.99 26.11
CA SER A 124 -4.78 -4.91 26.43
C SER A 124 -5.08 -4.04 25.19
N ALA A 125 -6.35 -3.74 24.96
CA ALA A 125 -6.80 -2.94 23.82
C ALA A 125 -7.99 -2.03 24.21
N HIS A 126 -8.54 -1.32 23.23
CA HIS A 126 -9.61 -0.35 23.43
C HIS A 126 -10.84 -0.68 22.57
N ARG A 127 -12.00 -0.88 23.21
CA ARG A 127 -13.27 -1.23 22.54
C ARG A 127 -13.63 -0.21 21.47
N ALA A 128 -13.53 1.08 21.79
CA ALA A 128 -13.85 2.17 20.88
C ALA A 128 -12.98 2.14 19.61
N LEU A 129 -11.69 1.84 19.75
CA LEU A 129 -10.80 1.72 18.60
C LEU A 129 -11.21 0.50 17.75
N LEU A 130 -11.31 -0.68 18.33
CA LEU A 130 -11.65 -1.91 17.61
C LEU A 130 -12.98 -1.76 16.84
N ALA A 131 -14.01 -1.23 17.50
CA ALA A 131 -15.31 -0.96 16.88
C ALA A 131 -15.24 0.08 15.75
N SER A 132 -14.32 1.05 15.82
CA SER A 132 -14.15 2.04 14.75
C SER A 132 -13.46 1.49 13.50
N LYS A 133 -12.65 0.43 13.65
CA LYS A 133 -11.83 -0.13 12.57
C LYS A 133 -12.46 -1.34 11.87
N SER A 134 -13.45 -1.97 12.51
CA SER A 134 -14.08 -3.19 12.03
C SER A 134 -15.53 -3.25 12.46
N GLU A 135 -16.43 -3.43 11.49
CA GLU A 135 -17.85 -3.69 11.79
C GLU A 135 -18.04 -5.03 12.49
N ILE A 136 -17.17 -6.01 12.22
CA ILE A 136 -17.18 -7.31 12.90
C ILE A 136 -16.82 -7.14 14.38
N PHE A 137 -15.74 -6.42 14.71
CA PHE A 137 -15.42 -6.13 16.11
C PHE A 137 -16.52 -5.32 16.78
N LYS A 138 -17.08 -4.31 16.12
CA LYS A 138 -18.22 -3.55 16.64
C LYS A 138 -19.40 -4.45 17.00
N ASN A 139 -19.77 -5.38 16.12
CA ASN A 139 -20.84 -6.34 16.38
C ASN A 139 -20.52 -7.28 17.54
N ILE A 140 -19.30 -7.82 17.61
CA ILE A 140 -18.83 -8.66 18.73
C ILE A 140 -18.91 -7.88 20.05
N LEU A 141 -18.47 -6.62 20.07
CA LEU A 141 -18.47 -5.78 21.25
C LEU A 141 -19.87 -5.36 21.73
N HIS A 142 -20.85 -5.35 20.82
CA HIS A 142 -22.26 -5.12 21.11
C HIS A 142 -23.03 -6.39 21.49
N SER A 143 -22.42 -7.58 21.42
CA SER A 143 -23.06 -8.81 21.88
C SER A 143 -23.21 -8.80 23.41
N ASP A 144 -24.24 -9.49 23.91
CA ASP A 144 -24.48 -9.52 25.36
C ASP A 144 -23.39 -10.31 26.11
N GLU A 145 -22.79 -11.31 25.47
CA GLU A 145 -21.66 -12.08 25.98
C GLU A 145 -20.45 -11.18 26.33
N CYS A 146 -20.19 -10.15 25.51
CA CYS A 146 -19.10 -9.20 25.72
C CYS A 146 -19.47 -8.05 26.68
N LYS A 147 -20.74 -7.88 27.02
CA LYS A 147 -21.21 -6.86 27.99
C LYS A 147 -21.25 -7.38 29.42
N THR A 148 -21.55 -8.67 29.60
CA THR A 148 -21.77 -9.26 30.93
C THR A 148 -20.54 -9.94 31.52
N ALA A 149 -19.47 -10.11 30.74
CA ALA A 149 -18.24 -10.76 31.22
C ALA A 149 -17.49 -9.87 32.23
N PRO A 150 -17.09 -10.40 33.41
CA PRO A 150 -16.34 -9.64 34.43
C PRO A 150 -14.95 -9.21 33.94
N GLU A 151 -14.37 -9.97 33.00
CA GLU A 151 -13.20 -9.61 32.20
C GLU A 151 -13.60 -9.72 30.73
N SER A 152 -13.99 -8.60 30.12
CA SER A 152 -14.33 -8.60 28.70
C SER A 152 -13.09 -8.97 27.88
N ALA A 153 -13.13 -10.12 27.21
CA ALA A 153 -12.05 -10.59 26.38
C ALA A 153 -12.58 -11.17 25.06
N ILE A 154 -11.85 -10.93 23.97
CA ILE A 154 -12.13 -11.51 22.65
C ILE A 154 -10.96 -12.40 22.27
N THR A 155 -11.25 -13.61 21.80
CA THR A 155 -10.22 -14.55 21.32
C THR A 155 -10.16 -14.54 19.80
N LEU A 156 -8.98 -14.30 19.24
CA LEU A 156 -8.70 -14.28 17.81
C LEU A 156 -7.92 -15.56 17.48
N GLN A 157 -8.65 -16.66 17.29
CA GLN A 157 -8.10 -18.02 17.24
C GLN A 157 -7.13 -18.28 16.07
N GLU A 158 -7.24 -17.50 15.00
CA GLU A 158 -6.43 -17.62 13.79
C GLU A 158 -5.10 -16.87 13.88
N LEU A 159 -4.88 -16.06 14.92
CA LEU A 159 -3.67 -15.28 15.10
C LEU A 159 -2.86 -15.80 16.28
N ASN A 160 -1.56 -16.00 16.07
CA ASN A 160 -0.63 -16.18 17.18
C ASN A 160 -0.33 -14.86 17.89
N SER A 161 0.45 -14.91 18.97
CA SER A 161 0.76 -13.73 19.79
C SER A 161 1.42 -12.58 19.01
N GLU A 162 2.37 -12.89 18.13
CA GLU A 162 3.10 -11.88 17.35
C GLU A 162 2.21 -11.28 16.24
N GLU A 163 1.41 -12.11 15.58
CA GLU A 163 0.46 -11.66 14.55
C GLU A 163 -0.64 -10.80 15.15
N LEU A 164 -1.10 -11.14 16.36
CA LEU A 164 -2.07 -10.33 17.11
C LEU A 164 -1.48 -8.97 17.48
N GLU A 165 -0.23 -8.93 17.94
CA GLU A 165 0.47 -7.68 18.21
C GLU A 165 0.60 -6.83 16.94
N ALA A 166 0.99 -7.44 15.82
CA ALA A 166 1.11 -6.77 14.53
C ALA A 166 -0.24 -6.24 14.03
N LEU A 167 -1.32 -7.03 14.14
CA LEU A 167 -2.67 -6.57 13.81
C LEU A 167 -3.01 -5.34 14.65
N LEU A 168 -2.84 -5.43 15.97
CA LEU A 168 -3.22 -4.38 16.89
C LEU A 168 -2.41 -3.10 16.64
N GLU A 169 -1.09 -3.21 16.47
CA GLU A 169 -0.23 -2.10 16.07
C GLU A 169 -0.77 -1.40 14.81
N PHE A 170 -1.11 -2.16 13.76
CA PHE A 170 -1.69 -1.61 12.55
C PHE A 170 -3.03 -0.90 12.81
N LEU A 171 -3.90 -1.42 13.67
CA LEU A 171 -5.18 -0.75 13.98
C LEU A 171 -4.99 0.62 14.65
N TYR A 172 -3.91 0.79 15.44
CA TYR A 172 -3.57 2.07 16.06
C TYR A 172 -2.84 3.02 15.10
N THR A 173 -1.93 2.53 14.28
CA THR A 173 -0.99 3.36 13.50
C THR A 173 -1.39 3.52 12.03
N GLY A 174 -2.15 2.57 11.48
CA GLY A 174 -2.41 2.43 10.05
C GLY A 174 -1.21 1.97 9.22
N THR A 175 -0.12 1.50 9.84
CA THR A 175 1.09 1.05 9.14
C THR A 175 1.88 0.05 9.97
N LEU A 176 2.79 -0.68 9.34
CA LEU A 176 3.73 -1.59 10.01
C LEU A 176 5.15 -1.38 9.50
N ALA A 177 6.12 -1.69 10.34
CA ALA A 177 7.50 -1.84 9.91
C ALA A 177 7.60 -2.98 8.89
N LEU A 178 8.48 -2.82 7.89
CA LEU A 178 8.56 -3.71 6.73
C LEU A 178 8.87 -5.16 7.13
N ASP A 179 9.76 -5.34 8.10
CA ASP A 179 10.11 -6.66 8.68
C ASP A 179 8.91 -7.37 9.33
N LYS A 180 8.10 -6.63 10.08
CA LYS A 180 6.86 -7.17 10.68
C LYS A 180 5.82 -7.50 9.62
N LEU A 181 5.67 -6.64 8.61
CA LEU A 181 4.73 -6.87 7.52
C LEU A 181 5.12 -8.12 6.73
N GLU A 182 6.36 -8.24 6.29
CA GLU A 182 6.85 -9.40 5.53
C GLU A 182 6.66 -10.71 6.29
N LYS A 183 6.93 -10.69 7.61
CA LYS A 183 6.78 -11.87 8.46
C LYS A 183 5.32 -12.32 8.62
N HIS A 184 4.37 -11.40 8.64
CA HIS A 184 2.98 -11.68 9.03
C HIS A 184 1.93 -11.37 7.95
N VAL A 185 2.33 -11.00 6.73
CA VAL A 185 1.42 -10.49 5.68
C VAL A 185 0.26 -11.45 5.38
N TYR A 186 0.50 -12.76 5.34
CA TYR A 186 -0.54 -13.74 5.03
C TYR A 186 -1.60 -13.84 6.14
N ALA A 187 -1.16 -13.93 7.40
CA ALA A 187 -2.05 -13.98 8.55
C ALA A 187 -2.85 -12.67 8.70
N LEU A 188 -2.18 -11.52 8.50
CA LEU A 188 -2.82 -10.21 8.53
C LEU A 188 -3.83 -10.04 7.40
N PHE A 189 -3.56 -10.54 6.20
CA PHE A 189 -4.49 -10.51 5.08
C PHE A 189 -5.76 -11.34 5.36
N VAL A 190 -5.59 -12.55 5.90
CA VAL A 190 -6.73 -13.41 6.30
C VAL A 190 -7.55 -12.77 7.42
N ALA A 191 -6.89 -12.19 8.43
CA ALA A 191 -7.57 -11.48 9.51
C ALA A 191 -8.29 -10.23 8.99
N ALA A 192 -7.70 -9.50 8.04
CA ALA A 192 -8.33 -8.33 7.44
C ALA A 192 -9.63 -8.68 6.73
N ASP A 193 -9.67 -9.79 5.98
CA ASP A 193 -10.89 -10.28 5.34
C ASP A 193 -11.92 -10.74 6.38
N LYS A 194 -11.50 -11.54 7.37
CA LYS A 194 -12.37 -12.06 8.44
C LYS A 194 -13.03 -10.96 9.27
N TYR A 195 -12.27 -9.92 9.62
CA TYR A 195 -12.75 -8.79 10.42
C TYR A 195 -13.18 -7.59 9.57
N MET A 196 -13.25 -7.71 8.24
CA MET A 196 -13.69 -6.65 7.33
C MET A 196 -12.91 -5.33 7.50
N ILE A 197 -11.59 -5.42 7.59
CA ILE A 197 -10.67 -4.29 7.74
C ILE A 197 -10.08 -3.94 6.38
N HIS A 198 -10.89 -3.30 5.53
CA HIS A 198 -10.56 -3.07 4.12
C HIS A 198 -9.20 -2.41 3.87
N TYR A 199 -8.80 -1.45 4.71
CA TYR A 199 -7.52 -0.77 4.54
C TYR A 199 -6.32 -1.70 4.80
N LEU A 200 -6.41 -2.60 5.79
CA LEU A 200 -5.37 -3.60 6.03
C LEU A 200 -5.31 -4.61 4.87
N GLN A 201 -6.48 -5.00 4.36
CA GLN A 201 -6.57 -5.92 3.23
C GLN A 201 -5.85 -5.34 1.99
N GLU A 202 -6.18 -4.09 1.62
CA GLU A 202 -5.51 -3.40 0.51
C GLU A 202 -4.01 -3.21 0.75
N PHE A 203 -3.61 -2.89 1.98
CA PHE A 203 -2.21 -2.73 2.36
C PHE A 203 -1.40 -4.02 2.17
N CYS A 204 -1.93 -5.17 2.62
CA CYS A 204 -1.33 -6.48 2.43
C CYS A 204 -1.32 -6.89 0.94
N GLU A 205 -2.39 -6.62 0.19
CA GLU A 205 -2.47 -6.91 -1.26
C GLU A 205 -1.38 -6.18 -2.04
N GLN A 206 -1.23 -4.87 -1.80
CA GLN A 206 -0.23 -4.05 -2.48
C GLN A 206 1.18 -4.57 -2.19
N HIS A 207 1.46 -4.95 -0.93
CA HIS A 207 2.75 -5.52 -0.57
C HIS A 207 3.01 -6.85 -1.27
N MET A 208 2.07 -7.80 -1.21
CA MET A 208 2.19 -9.10 -1.90
C MET A 208 2.36 -8.96 -3.40
N LEU A 209 1.66 -8.01 -4.04
CA LEU A 209 1.84 -7.73 -5.48
C LEU A 209 3.23 -7.16 -5.79
N SER A 210 3.77 -6.32 -4.91
CA SER A 210 5.08 -5.68 -5.12
C SER A 210 6.26 -6.63 -4.93
N CYS A 211 6.09 -7.66 -4.10
CA CYS A 211 7.12 -8.64 -3.76
C CYS A 211 6.87 -10.03 -4.37
N LEU A 212 5.93 -10.14 -5.33
CA LEU A 212 5.53 -11.41 -5.90
C LEU A 212 6.69 -12.07 -6.67
N ASP A 213 7.07 -13.28 -6.26
CA ASP A 213 8.15 -14.05 -6.88
C ASP A 213 7.81 -15.55 -6.99
N ILE A 214 8.70 -16.33 -7.59
CA ILE A 214 8.51 -17.78 -7.79
C ILE A 214 8.40 -18.53 -6.46
N SER A 215 9.12 -18.05 -5.43
CA SER A 215 9.14 -18.68 -4.13
C SER A 215 7.86 -18.44 -3.34
N SER A 216 7.19 -17.30 -3.54
CA SER A 216 6.03 -16.83 -2.77
C SER A 216 4.69 -17.00 -3.50
N VAL A 217 4.68 -17.05 -4.83
CA VAL A 217 3.44 -17.00 -5.63
C VAL A 217 2.43 -18.09 -5.28
N LEU A 218 2.87 -19.29 -4.90
CA LEU A 218 1.96 -20.36 -4.50
C LEU A 218 1.26 -20.06 -3.17
N ASP A 219 1.95 -19.43 -2.22
CA ASP A 219 1.35 -19.02 -0.95
C ASP A 219 0.40 -17.84 -1.16
N VAL A 220 0.79 -16.88 -2.00
CA VAL A 220 -0.07 -15.76 -2.40
C VAL A 220 -1.33 -16.27 -3.13
N LEU A 221 -1.20 -17.27 -3.98
CA LEU A 221 -2.34 -17.87 -4.67
C LEU A 221 -3.26 -18.63 -3.71
N ASP A 222 -2.69 -19.35 -2.73
CA ASP A 222 -3.45 -20.02 -1.67
C ASP A 222 -4.24 -19.00 -0.83
N VAL A 223 -3.57 -17.97 -0.33
CA VAL A 223 -4.20 -16.97 0.55
C VAL A 223 -5.24 -16.12 -0.19
N SER A 224 -4.98 -15.78 -1.46
CA SER A 224 -5.91 -14.97 -2.27
C SER A 224 -7.15 -15.75 -2.71
N ASP A 225 -7.14 -17.08 -2.61
CA ASP A 225 -8.33 -17.90 -2.78
C ASP A 225 -9.19 -17.97 -1.51
N LEU A 226 -8.54 -17.95 -0.34
CA LEU A 226 -9.23 -17.86 0.95
C LEU A 226 -9.90 -16.50 1.15
N GLY A 227 -9.24 -15.42 0.73
CA GLY A 227 -9.74 -14.06 0.86
C GLY A 227 -10.62 -13.60 -0.31
N SER A 228 -11.37 -12.52 -0.10
CA SER A 228 -12.27 -11.94 -1.10
C SER A 228 -11.58 -11.17 -2.23
N CYS A 229 -10.27 -11.37 -2.49
CA CYS A 229 -9.51 -10.55 -3.43
C CYS A 229 -9.27 -11.21 -4.79
N LYS A 230 -10.16 -10.90 -5.74
CA LYS A 230 -10.05 -11.36 -7.14
C LYS A 230 -8.80 -10.84 -7.85
N LYS A 231 -8.41 -9.58 -7.61
CA LYS A 231 -7.28 -8.95 -8.31
C LYS A 231 -5.96 -9.62 -7.97
N LEU A 232 -5.71 -9.86 -6.68
CA LEU A 232 -4.51 -10.54 -6.21
C LEU A 232 -4.44 -11.96 -6.78
N LYS A 233 -5.56 -12.68 -6.75
CA LYS A 233 -5.66 -14.04 -7.30
C LYS A 233 -5.38 -14.09 -8.79
N GLU A 234 -5.95 -13.18 -9.58
CA GLU A 234 -5.72 -13.09 -11.02
C GLU A 234 -4.25 -12.76 -11.33
N ALA A 235 -3.64 -11.83 -10.58
CA ALA A 235 -2.23 -11.49 -10.73
C ALA A 235 -1.31 -12.67 -10.39
N ALA A 236 -1.59 -13.39 -9.30
CA ALA A 236 -0.86 -14.58 -8.90
C ALA A 236 -1.00 -15.71 -9.94
N LEU A 237 -2.22 -16.01 -10.40
CA LEU A 237 -2.45 -16.98 -11.48
C LEU A 237 -1.69 -16.60 -12.76
N GLY A 238 -1.74 -15.34 -13.16
CA GLY A 238 -0.99 -14.86 -14.32
C GLY A 238 0.52 -15.02 -14.15
N PHE A 239 1.04 -14.78 -12.94
CA PHE A 239 2.46 -15.02 -12.63
C PHE A 239 2.83 -16.50 -12.71
N VAL A 240 1.99 -17.39 -12.17
CA VAL A 240 2.18 -18.84 -12.28
C VAL A 240 2.22 -19.26 -13.74
N VAL A 241 1.27 -18.82 -14.55
CA VAL A 241 1.20 -19.18 -15.98
C VAL A 241 2.43 -18.71 -16.77
N ARG A 242 2.99 -17.54 -16.44
CA ARG A 242 4.21 -17.04 -17.09
C ARG A 242 5.47 -17.82 -16.73
N ASN A 243 5.53 -18.40 -15.53
CA ASN A 243 6.68 -19.13 -15.00
C ASN A 243 6.34 -20.61 -14.75
N ILE A 244 5.42 -21.15 -15.55
CA ILE A 244 4.76 -22.41 -15.21
C ILE A 244 5.74 -23.57 -15.14
N ASP A 245 6.71 -23.62 -16.06
CA ASP A 245 7.71 -24.70 -16.12
C ASP A 245 8.49 -24.78 -14.81
N GLU A 246 9.01 -23.67 -14.29
CA GLU A 246 9.76 -23.67 -13.04
C GLU A 246 8.87 -24.03 -11.83
N ILE A 247 7.65 -23.51 -11.81
CA ILE A 247 6.74 -23.69 -10.67
C ILE A 247 6.24 -25.12 -10.58
N VAL A 248 5.72 -25.71 -11.66
CA VAL A 248 5.06 -27.03 -11.63
C VAL A 248 6.02 -28.18 -11.35
N PHE A 249 7.31 -28.01 -11.64
CA PHE A 249 8.35 -28.99 -11.33
C PHE A 249 9.03 -28.76 -9.96
N SER A 250 8.54 -27.81 -9.16
CA SER A 250 9.06 -27.57 -7.80
C SER A 250 8.39 -28.46 -6.76
N ASP A 251 9.14 -28.88 -5.73
CA ASP A 251 8.60 -29.62 -4.57
C ASP A 251 7.47 -28.85 -3.87
N LYS A 252 7.54 -27.51 -3.91
CA LYS A 252 6.52 -26.64 -3.33
C LYS A 252 5.18 -26.78 -4.05
N TYR A 253 5.20 -26.98 -5.37
CA TYR A 253 3.98 -27.21 -6.14
C TYR A 253 3.37 -28.58 -5.84
N GLU A 254 4.19 -29.61 -5.59
CA GLU A 254 3.67 -30.92 -5.16
C GLU A 254 2.87 -30.79 -3.86
N ALA A 255 3.44 -30.14 -2.83
CA ALA A 255 2.75 -29.87 -1.57
C ALA A 255 1.49 -29.01 -1.76
N PHE A 256 1.59 -27.95 -2.57
CA PHE A 256 0.44 -27.10 -2.92
C PHE A 256 -0.68 -27.91 -3.58
N SER A 257 -0.35 -28.81 -4.50
CA SER A 257 -1.34 -29.57 -5.29
C SER A 257 -2.18 -30.52 -4.45
N GLN A 258 -1.58 -31.09 -3.39
CA GLN A 258 -2.27 -31.99 -2.48
C GLN A 258 -3.32 -31.25 -1.65
N LYS A 259 -3.00 -30.03 -1.21
CA LYS A 259 -3.90 -29.18 -0.42
C LYS A 259 -4.95 -28.49 -1.29
N ASN A 260 -4.58 -28.05 -2.50
CA ASN A 260 -5.32 -27.08 -3.30
C ASN A 260 -5.67 -27.60 -4.71
N GLN A 261 -6.35 -28.75 -4.77
CA GLN A 261 -6.71 -29.40 -6.03
C GLN A 261 -7.51 -28.50 -6.99
N HIS A 262 -8.41 -27.66 -6.47
CA HIS A 262 -9.20 -26.74 -7.29
C HIS A 262 -8.35 -25.59 -7.87
N LEU A 263 -7.29 -25.17 -7.18
CA LEU A 263 -6.34 -24.18 -7.71
C LEU A 263 -5.48 -24.78 -8.82
N CYS A 264 -5.08 -26.06 -8.72
CA CYS A 264 -4.41 -26.75 -9.83
C CYS A 264 -5.27 -26.78 -11.10
N VAL A 265 -6.59 -27.00 -10.94
CA VAL A 265 -7.53 -26.93 -12.07
C VAL A 265 -7.60 -25.52 -12.65
N GLN A 266 -7.60 -24.48 -11.81
CA GLN A 266 -7.60 -23.09 -12.25
C GLN A 266 -6.30 -22.72 -12.97
N ILE A 267 -5.14 -23.12 -12.46
CA ILE A 267 -3.82 -22.94 -13.10
C ILE A 267 -3.82 -23.61 -14.48
N THR A 268 -4.26 -24.87 -14.56
CA THR A 268 -4.32 -25.62 -15.83
C THR A 268 -5.23 -24.91 -16.85
N ARG A 269 -6.40 -24.44 -16.41
CA ARG A 269 -7.33 -23.69 -17.28
C ARG A 269 -6.69 -22.37 -17.75
N ALA A 270 -6.09 -21.61 -16.85
CA ALA A 270 -5.45 -20.34 -17.17
C ALA A 270 -4.31 -20.52 -18.19
N PHE A 271 -3.48 -21.54 -18.01
CA PHE A 271 -2.41 -21.88 -18.95
C PHE A 271 -2.94 -22.25 -20.34
N LEU A 272 -3.98 -23.07 -20.42
CA LEU A 272 -4.60 -23.44 -21.70
C LEU A 272 -5.26 -22.25 -22.40
N MET A 273 -5.81 -21.29 -21.65
CA MET A 273 -6.35 -20.05 -22.22
C MET A 273 -5.24 -19.16 -22.78
N GLU A 274 -4.15 -18.96 -22.04
CA GLU A 274 -2.97 -18.19 -22.47
C GLU A 274 -2.36 -18.76 -23.76
N THR A 275 -2.17 -20.08 -23.84
CA THR A 275 -1.60 -20.75 -25.01
C THR A 275 -2.50 -20.68 -26.24
N ARG A 276 -3.83 -20.68 -26.08
CA ARG A 276 -4.79 -20.46 -27.18
C ARG A 276 -4.69 -19.03 -27.71
N THR A 277 -4.65 -18.04 -26.82
CA THR A 277 -4.54 -16.62 -27.21
C THR A 277 -3.25 -16.37 -28.00
N LYS A 278 -2.12 -16.94 -27.59
CA LYS A 278 -0.84 -16.83 -28.30
C LYS A 278 -0.80 -17.50 -29.68
N ARG A 279 -1.69 -18.46 -29.95
CA ARG A 279 -1.81 -19.11 -31.28
C ARG A 279 -2.73 -18.35 -32.24
N CYS A 280 -3.57 -17.46 -31.73
CA CYS A 280 -4.53 -16.69 -32.52
C CYS A 280 -4.02 -15.29 -32.91
N ASN A 281 -2.94 -14.82 -32.28
CA ASN A 281 -2.22 -13.58 -32.62
C ASN A 281 -0.94 -13.89 -33.39
#